data_AF-A0A2D9P6T4-F1
#
_entry.id   AF-A0A2D9P6T4-F1
#
_cell.length_a   1.000
_cell.length_b   1.000
_cell.length_c   1.000
_cell.angle_alpha   90.00
_cell.angle_beta   90.00
_cell.angle_gamma   90.00
#
_symmetry.space_group_name_H-M   'P 1'
#
loop_
_entity.id
_entity.type
_entity.pdbx_description
1 polymer ?
#
loop_
_entity_poly.entity_id
_entity_poly.type
_entity_poly.pdbx_seq_one_letter_code
_entity_poly.pdbx_strand_id
1 'polypeptide(L)'
;MSFNEFELSPQGNYQKLEKKENLPKYKESSDSRDSRDSICSKDVCNAIKNSFMLMFGVYMLFLSGVSVAALTDTSYKKQHQICGLSNLWLYLLFSLFSNGLFLKVRRDFNQEKLFIIIKPNLEVLGVKILFFIWGSVEFYSISCVDDLRKTDLFLWALMQYLLDIQSIASIFCYTLWIWYKVRKDNERLRLEAIDALTRSGEYVESVRV
;
A
#
# COMPACT_ATOMS: atom_id res chain seq x y z
N MET A 1 -4.34 -41.48 4.72
CA MET A 1 -5.58 -42.29 4.81
C MET A 1 -5.81 -42.51 6.30
N SER A 2 -6.88 -42.09 6.96
CA SER A 2 -8.25 -41.72 6.58
C SER A 2 -8.68 -40.52 7.47
N PHE A 3 -9.15 -39.40 6.92
CA PHE A 3 -10.56 -38.99 6.85
C PHE A 3 -11.52 -39.70 7.81
N ASN A 4 -12.10 -38.93 8.72
CA ASN A 4 -13.43 -39.05 9.35
C ASN A 4 -13.65 -37.69 10.07
N GLU A 5 -14.79 -37.02 10.06
CA GLU A 5 -16.02 -37.09 9.28
C GLU A 5 -16.68 -35.72 9.55
N PHE A 6 -17.15 -35.06 8.49
CA PHE A 6 -18.02 -33.90 8.60
C PHE A 6 -19.43 -34.41 8.96
N GLU A 7 -19.92 -34.11 10.16
CA GLU A 7 -21.37 -34.07 10.40
C GLU A 7 -21.84 -32.63 10.30
N LEU A 8 -22.27 -32.28 9.08
CA LEU A 8 -23.28 -31.25 8.86
C LEU A 8 -24.64 -31.90 9.14
N SER A 9 -25.38 -31.37 10.12
CA SER A 9 -26.84 -31.51 10.14
C SER A 9 -27.51 -30.15 10.36
N PRO A 10 -28.61 -29.86 9.64
CA PRO A 10 -29.08 -28.51 9.40
C PRO A 10 -30.28 -28.11 10.29
N GLN A 11 -30.57 -26.82 10.32
CA GLN A 11 -31.78 -26.19 10.89
C GLN A 11 -31.89 -26.20 12.42
N GLY A 12 -31.45 -25.10 13.04
CA GLY A 12 -31.87 -24.68 14.37
C GLY A 12 -31.96 -23.17 14.42
N ASN A 13 -33.16 -22.65 14.66
CA ASN A 13 -33.49 -21.23 14.83
C ASN A 13 -32.47 -20.51 15.74
N TYR A 14 -31.75 -19.52 15.21
CA TYR A 14 -31.06 -18.53 16.04
C TYR A 14 -32.09 -17.56 16.63
N GLN A 15 -32.72 -17.96 17.74
CA GLN A 15 -33.41 -17.01 18.61
C GLN A 15 -32.37 -16.10 19.27
N LYS A 16 -32.47 -14.82 18.95
CA LYS A 16 -31.72 -13.71 19.52
C LYS A 16 -32.11 -13.53 21.00
N LEU A 17 -31.39 -14.18 21.91
CA LEU A 17 -31.50 -13.92 23.35
C LEU A 17 -30.69 -12.66 23.70
N GLU A 18 -31.35 -11.51 23.66
CA GLU A 18 -30.89 -10.28 24.33
C GLU A 18 -30.96 -10.48 25.85
N LYS A 19 -29.88 -11.03 26.43
CA LYS A 19 -29.67 -10.97 27.87
C LYS A 19 -28.94 -9.65 28.19
N LYS A 20 -29.70 -8.63 28.58
CA LYS A 20 -29.20 -7.42 29.25
C LYS A 20 -28.62 -7.84 30.60
N GLU A 21 -27.35 -8.21 30.63
CA GLU A 21 -26.58 -8.32 31.87
C GLU A 21 -25.95 -6.95 32.14
N ASN A 22 -26.56 -6.21 33.07
CA ASN A 22 -26.02 -4.96 33.61
C ASN A 22 -24.75 -5.28 34.41
N LEU A 23 -23.60 -5.35 33.75
CA LEU A 23 -22.32 -5.32 34.46
C LEU A 23 -22.05 -3.90 34.98
N PRO A 24 -21.65 -3.73 36.25
CA PRO A 24 -21.29 -2.42 36.77
C PRO A 24 -20.08 -1.86 36.03
N LYS A 25 -20.19 -0.59 35.59
CA LYS A 25 -19.08 0.19 35.05
C LYS A 25 -17.95 0.24 36.08
N TYR A 26 -16.90 -0.54 35.85
CA TYR A 26 -15.63 -0.33 36.52
C TYR A 26 -15.09 1.02 36.06
N LYS A 27 -15.15 2.03 36.95
CA LYS A 27 -14.34 3.24 36.85
C LYS A 27 -12.89 2.80 37.09
N GLU A 28 -12.18 2.49 36.03
CA GLU A 28 -10.73 2.44 36.11
C GLU A 28 -10.20 3.86 36.19
N SER A 29 -9.44 4.07 37.26
CA SER A 29 -8.82 5.31 37.67
C SER A 29 -7.97 5.89 36.55
N SER A 30 -8.38 7.06 36.08
CA SER A 30 -7.52 8.03 35.43
C SER A 30 -6.43 8.45 36.42
N ASP A 31 -5.26 7.83 36.36
CA ASP A 31 -4.05 8.48 36.86
C ASP A 31 -2.77 8.05 36.13
N SER A 32 -2.18 9.02 35.45
CA SER A 32 -0.75 9.18 35.23
C SER A 32 0.02 8.17 34.35
N ARG A 33 0.01 8.40 33.03
CA ARG A 33 1.24 8.53 32.20
C ARG A 33 0.93 8.94 30.75
N ASP A 34 0.16 10.00 30.60
CA ASP A 34 0.04 10.74 29.34
C ASP A 34 0.92 11.99 29.43
N SER A 35 2.24 11.80 29.25
CA SER A 35 3.20 12.90 29.12
C SER A 35 4.18 12.59 28.00
N ARG A 36 3.65 12.54 26.78
CA ARG A 36 4.40 12.91 25.58
C ARG A 36 3.55 13.93 24.85
N ASP A 37 3.96 15.19 24.96
CA ASP A 37 3.36 16.34 24.31
C ASP A 37 3.01 16.05 22.84
N SER A 38 1.72 15.85 22.58
CA SER A 38 1.20 15.71 21.23
C SER A 38 0.97 17.12 20.68
N ILE A 39 2.00 17.67 20.06
CA ILE A 39 2.02 19.01 19.42
C ILE A 39 0.96 19.18 18.32
N CYS A 40 0.21 18.12 17.98
CA CYS A 40 -0.81 18.17 16.95
C CYS A 40 -2.21 18.18 17.57
N SER A 41 -2.83 19.36 17.68
CA SER A 41 -4.29 19.40 17.81
C SER A 41 -4.90 18.68 16.60
N LYS A 42 -5.99 17.94 16.81
CA LYS A 42 -6.64 17.13 15.78
C LYS A 42 -6.96 17.95 14.52
N ASP A 43 -7.28 19.23 14.69
CA ASP A 43 -7.58 20.17 13.61
C ASP A 43 -6.32 20.58 12.82
N VAL A 44 -5.21 20.86 13.52
CA VAL A 44 -3.93 21.18 12.88
C VAL A 44 -3.40 19.96 12.12
N CYS A 45 -3.50 18.77 12.69
CA CYS A 45 -3.09 17.53 12.01
C CYS A 45 -3.92 17.24 10.76
N ASN A 46 -5.25 17.45 10.81
CA ASN A 46 -6.10 17.30 9.64
C ASN A 46 -5.81 18.36 8.58
N ALA A 47 -5.54 19.61 8.97
CA ALA A 47 -5.17 20.66 8.04
C ALA A 47 -3.84 20.35 7.31
N ILE A 48 -2.81 19.90 8.05
CA ILE A 48 -1.52 19.49 7.47
C ILE A 48 -1.71 18.31 6.51
N LYS A 49 -2.47 17.28 6.93
CA LYS A 49 -2.76 16.11 6.09
C LYS A 49 -3.47 16.52 4.79
N ASN A 50 -4.49 17.35 4.88
CA ASN A 50 -5.26 17.81 3.71
C ASN A 50 -4.39 18.67 2.79
N SER A 51 -3.58 19.57 3.34
CA SER A 51 -2.62 20.37 2.58
C SER A 51 -1.61 19.50 1.83
N PHE A 52 -1.04 18.49 2.50
CA PHE A 52 -0.11 17.56 1.88
C PHE A 52 -0.76 16.75 0.74
N MET A 53 -1.98 16.27 0.95
CA MET A 53 -2.74 15.54 -0.08
C MET A 53 -3.07 16.42 -1.29
N LEU A 54 -3.40 17.70 -1.06
CA LEU A 54 -3.70 18.66 -2.11
C LEU A 54 -2.45 19.00 -2.92
N MET A 55 -1.33 19.30 -2.24
CA MET A 55 -0.03 19.55 -2.89
C MET A 55 0.42 18.35 -3.73
N PHE A 56 0.29 17.13 -3.19
CA PHE A 56 0.59 15.92 -3.93
C PHE A 56 -0.31 15.74 -5.16
N GLY A 57 -1.61 16.01 -5.03
CA GLY A 57 -2.56 15.94 -6.15
C GLY A 57 -2.22 16.92 -7.27
N VAL A 58 -1.90 18.17 -6.93
CA VAL A 58 -1.49 19.20 -7.92
C VAL A 58 -0.19 18.81 -8.61
N TYR A 59 0.79 18.30 -7.86
CA TYR A 59 2.05 17.82 -8.41
C TYR A 59 1.85 16.68 -9.42
N MET A 60 1.01 15.69 -9.09
CA MET A 60 0.71 14.58 -10.00
C MET A 60 -0.03 15.03 -11.27
N LEU A 61 -0.93 16.01 -11.15
CA LEU A 61 -1.62 16.61 -12.31
C LEU A 61 -0.64 17.35 -13.21
N PHE A 62 0.28 18.13 -12.63
CA PHE A 62 1.32 18.81 -13.38
C PHE A 62 2.18 17.81 -14.16
N LEU A 63 2.72 16.79 -13.49
CA LEU A 63 3.52 15.74 -14.14
C LEU A 63 2.79 15.06 -15.30
N SER A 64 1.51 14.75 -15.11
CA SER A 64 0.69 14.13 -16.16
C SER A 64 0.52 15.07 -17.36
N GLY A 65 0.28 16.36 -17.11
CA GLY A 65 0.13 17.37 -18.15
C GLY A 65 1.40 17.53 -19.00
N VAL A 66 2.56 17.65 -18.36
CA VAL A 66 3.82 17.84 -19.12
C VAL A 66 4.23 16.57 -19.85
N SER A 67 3.94 15.39 -19.29
CA SER A 67 4.22 14.12 -19.96
C SER A 67 3.38 13.94 -21.22
N VAL A 68 2.11 14.38 -21.20
CA VAL A 68 1.26 14.43 -22.40
C VAL A 68 1.82 15.43 -23.42
N ALA A 69 2.26 16.61 -22.97
CA ALA A 69 2.90 17.59 -23.86
C ALA A 69 4.15 17.01 -24.55
N ALA A 70 5.00 16.28 -23.81
CA ALA A 70 6.18 15.61 -24.35
C ALA A 70 5.83 14.54 -25.40
N LEU A 71 4.77 13.77 -25.18
CA LEU A 71 4.25 12.79 -26.15
C LEU A 71 3.73 13.46 -27.43
N THR A 72 3.17 14.68 -27.32
CA THR A 72 2.69 15.44 -28.48
C THR A 72 3.82 16.13 -29.25
N ASP A 73 4.84 16.66 -28.56
CA ASP A 73 5.97 17.35 -29.19
C ASP A 73 6.88 16.39 -29.96
N THR A 74 7.19 15.23 -29.34
CA THR A 74 7.96 14.18 -29.99
C THR A 74 7.05 13.03 -30.36
N SER A 75 6.41 13.13 -31.54
CA SER A 75 5.56 12.05 -32.06
C SER A 75 6.33 10.73 -32.21
N TYR A 76 5.62 9.60 -32.11
CA TYR A 76 6.20 8.27 -32.26
C TYR A 76 7.03 8.10 -33.54
N LYS A 77 6.56 8.66 -34.67
CA LYS A 77 7.30 8.64 -35.94
C LYS A 77 8.65 9.35 -35.83
N LYS A 78 8.67 10.52 -35.18
CA LYS A 78 9.90 11.32 -34.99
C LYS A 78 10.88 10.59 -34.06
N GLN A 79 10.40 9.95 -33.00
CA GLN A 79 11.23 9.12 -32.13
C GLN A 79 11.87 7.97 -32.92
N HIS A 80 11.08 7.24 -33.72
CA HIS A 80 11.54 6.08 -34.47
C HIS A 80 12.51 6.45 -35.61
N GLN A 81 12.43 7.69 -36.12
CA GLN A 81 13.42 8.24 -37.04
C GLN A 81 14.78 8.49 -36.37
N ILE A 82 14.79 8.87 -35.08
CA ILE A 82 16.02 9.11 -34.32
C ILE A 82 16.60 7.77 -33.84
N CYS A 83 15.79 6.93 -33.21
CA CYS A 83 16.19 5.64 -32.66
C CYS A 83 15.07 4.62 -32.89
N GLY A 84 15.17 3.90 -34.01
CA GLY A 84 14.16 2.92 -34.42
C GLY A 84 14.03 1.71 -33.49
N LEU A 85 15.04 1.45 -32.66
CA LEU A 85 14.98 0.33 -31.72
C LEU A 85 14.27 0.67 -30.41
N SER A 86 14.14 1.95 -30.07
CA SER A 86 13.55 2.36 -28.81
C SER A 86 12.03 2.48 -28.88
N ASN A 87 11.36 2.09 -27.80
CA ASN A 87 9.93 2.28 -27.58
C ASN A 87 9.65 3.25 -26.42
N LEU A 88 10.54 4.21 -26.17
CA LEU A 88 10.41 5.21 -25.10
C LEU A 88 9.05 5.94 -25.09
N TRP A 89 8.50 6.25 -26.27
CA TRP A 89 7.20 6.89 -26.39
C TRP A 89 6.07 5.99 -25.90
N LEU A 90 6.10 4.70 -26.26
CA LEU A 90 5.13 3.72 -25.76
C LEU A 90 5.30 3.50 -24.27
N TYR A 91 6.54 3.43 -23.79
CA TYR A 91 6.84 3.34 -22.36
C TYR A 91 6.19 4.49 -21.58
N LEU A 92 6.43 5.74 -21.99
CA LEU A 92 5.84 6.91 -21.31
C LEU A 92 4.31 6.90 -21.38
N LEU A 93 3.72 6.56 -22.54
CA LEU A 93 2.27 6.47 -22.70
C LEU A 93 1.66 5.42 -21.76
N PHE A 94 2.20 4.20 -21.76
CA PHE A 94 1.67 3.12 -20.92
C PHE A 94 1.91 3.38 -19.43
N SER A 95 3.04 3.99 -19.06
CA SER A 95 3.28 4.40 -17.68
C SER A 95 2.25 5.43 -17.21
N LEU A 96 1.91 6.44 -18.01
CA LEU A 96 0.84 7.40 -17.71
C LEU A 96 -0.51 6.70 -17.53
N PHE A 97 -0.85 5.79 -18.44
CA PHE A 97 -2.11 5.06 -18.38
C PHE A 97 -2.19 4.17 -17.12
N SER A 98 -1.11 3.47 -16.78
CA SER A 98 -1.03 2.65 -15.57
C SER A 98 -1.23 3.49 -14.30
N ASN A 99 -0.58 4.66 -14.22
CA ASN A 99 -0.75 5.59 -13.11
C ASN A 99 -2.20 6.06 -12.96
N GLY A 100 -2.87 6.37 -14.07
CA GLY A 100 -4.28 6.75 -14.08
C GLY A 100 -5.20 5.63 -13.56
N LEU A 101 -4.96 4.39 -13.97
CA LEU A 101 -5.73 3.23 -13.49
C LEU A 101 -5.57 3.02 -11.97
N PHE A 102 -4.36 3.17 -11.43
CA PHE A 102 -4.12 2.98 -10.00
C PHE A 102 -4.80 4.05 -9.13
N LEU A 103 -4.95 5.28 -9.61
CA LEU A 103 -5.70 6.31 -8.88
C LEU A 103 -7.17 5.96 -8.72
N LYS A 104 -7.77 5.26 -9.71
CA LYS A 104 -9.16 4.82 -9.66
C LYS A 104 -9.35 3.68 -8.67
N VAL A 105 -8.46 2.68 -8.71
CA VAL A 105 -8.48 1.51 -7.81
C VAL A 105 -8.30 1.92 -6.35
N ARG A 106 -7.52 2.97 -6.06
CA ARG A 106 -7.29 3.43 -4.68
C ARG A 106 -8.50 4.09 -4.01
N ARG A 107 -9.47 4.62 -4.79
CA ARG A 107 -10.66 5.30 -4.24
C ARG A 107 -11.70 4.35 -3.65
N ASP A 108 -11.72 3.09 -4.06
CA ASP A 108 -12.73 2.12 -3.63
C ASP A 108 -12.34 1.35 -2.35
N PHE A 109 -11.14 1.57 -1.80
CA PHE A 109 -10.72 0.94 -0.55
C PHE A 109 -11.22 1.69 0.66
N ASN A 110 -12.50 1.51 0.98
CA ASN A 110 -13.02 1.85 2.30
C ASN A 110 -12.62 0.75 3.31
N GLN A 111 -12.14 1.21 4.46
CA GLN A 111 -11.36 0.47 5.45
C GLN A 111 -12.14 -0.66 6.12
N GLU A 112 -11.48 -1.80 6.37
CA GLU A 112 -11.58 -2.58 7.63
C GLU A 112 -10.83 -3.93 7.63
N LYS A 113 -10.30 -4.41 6.50
CA LYS A 113 -9.57 -5.69 6.48
C LYS A 113 -8.14 -5.54 5.95
N LEU A 114 -7.15 -5.93 6.76
CA LEU A 114 -5.72 -5.93 6.42
C LEU A 114 -5.44 -6.68 5.10
N PHE A 115 -6.16 -7.78 4.85
CA PHE A 115 -6.08 -8.56 3.61
C PHE A 115 -6.60 -7.80 2.37
N ILE A 116 -7.58 -6.90 2.54
CA ILE A 116 -8.13 -6.07 1.46
C ILE A 116 -7.11 -5.00 1.03
N ILE A 117 -6.20 -4.60 1.92
CA ILE A 117 -5.17 -3.59 1.63
C ILE A 117 -3.90 -4.24 1.01
N ILE A 118 -3.51 -5.43 1.45
CA ILE A 118 -2.26 -6.07 1.01
C ILE A 118 -2.33 -6.57 -0.44
N LYS A 119 -3.43 -7.23 -0.82
CA LYS A 119 -3.59 -7.81 -2.17
C LYS A 119 -3.48 -6.78 -3.32
N PRO A 120 -4.23 -5.66 -3.32
CA PRO A 120 -4.13 -4.67 -4.39
C PRO A 120 -2.76 -3.97 -4.41
N ASN A 121 -2.12 -3.78 -3.26
CA ASN A 121 -0.78 -3.21 -3.21
C ASN A 121 0.27 -4.13 -3.86
N LEU A 122 0.11 -5.46 -3.75
CA LEU A 122 0.97 -6.43 -4.44
C LEU A 122 0.74 -6.45 -5.95
N GLU A 123 -0.51 -6.34 -6.41
CA GLU A 123 -0.83 -6.25 -7.84
C GLU A 123 -0.25 -4.97 -8.46
N VAL A 124 -0.42 -3.82 -7.78
CA VAL A 124 0.21 -2.55 -8.18
C VAL A 124 1.73 -2.68 -8.20
N LEU A 125 2.32 -3.29 -7.18
CA LEU A 125 3.76 -3.51 -7.10
C LEU A 125 4.27 -4.36 -8.27
N GLY A 126 3.56 -5.44 -8.62
CA GLY A 126 3.92 -6.30 -9.74
C GLY A 126 3.94 -5.55 -11.07
N VAL A 127 2.91 -4.76 -11.35
CA VAL A 127 2.88 -3.92 -12.56
C VAL A 127 4.01 -2.90 -12.54
N LYS A 128 4.27 -2.24 -11.41
CA LYS A 128 5.38 -1.28 -11.29
C LYS A 128 6.74 -1.91 -11.54
N ILE A 129 6.97 -3.13 -11.05
CA ILE A 129 8.20 -3.88 -11.30
C ILE A 129 8.34 -4.20 -12.79
N LEU A 130 7.27 -4.58 -13.49
CA LEU A 130 7.31 -4.81 -14.94
C LEU A 130 7.70 -3.56 -15.72
N PHE A 131 7.12 -2.40 -15.36
CA PHE A 131 7.51 -1.12 -15.96
C PHE A 131 8.94 -0.73 -15.62
N PHE A 132 9.41 -1.00 -14.40
CA PHE A 132 10.81 -0.79 -14.04
C PHE A 132 11.76 -1.65 -14.89
N ILE A 133 11.44 -2.93 -15.10
CA ILE A 133 12.25 -3.82 -15.95
C ILE A 133 12.25 -3.31 -17.39
N TRP A 134 11.08 -2.99 -17.95
CA TRP A 134 10.99 -2.47 -19.31
C TRP A 134 11.76 -1.15 -19.47
N GLY A 135 11.56 -0.19 -18.55
CA GLY A 135 12.30 1.07 -18.55
C GLY A 135 13.81 0.84 -18.47
N SER A 136 14.27 -0.11 -17.65
CA SER A 136 15.70 -0.46 -17.56
C SER A 136 16.26 -0.96 -18.89
N VAL A 137 15.51 -1.81 -19.61
CA VAL A 137 15.93 -2.30 -20.93
C VAL A 137 16.01 -1.14 -21.93
N GLU A 138 15.00 -0.27 -21.96
CA GLU A 138 15.00 0.90 -22.85
C GLU A 138 16.16 1.85 -22.55
N PHE A 139 16.37 2.25 -21.30
CA PHE A 139 17.38 3.24 -20.93
C PHE A 139 18.83 2.74 -20.98
N TYR A 140 19.07 1.44 -20.73
CA TYR A 140 20.42 0.93 -20.56
C TYR A 140 20.85 -0.11 -21.60
N SER A 141 19.91 -0.77 -22.29
CA SER A 141 20.25 -1.83 -23.27
C SER A 141 20.29 -1.32 -24.71
N ILE A 142 19.61 -0.21 -25.02
CA ILE A 142 19.50 0.31 -26.38
C ILE A 142 20.53 1.42 -26.60
N SER A 143 21.52 1.16 -27.46
CA SER A 143 22.65 2.08 -27.69
C SER A 143 22.23 3.42 -28.32
N CYS A 144 21.16 3.46 -29.12
CA CYS A 144 20.70 4.71 -29.78
C CYS A 144 19.86 5.62 -28.87
N VAL A 145 19.60 5.24 -27.62
CA VAL A 145 18.80 6.05 -26.70
C VAL A 145 19.53 7.32 -26.25
N ASP A 146 20.86 7.35 -26.31
CA ASP A 146 21.64 8.57 -26.04
C ASP A 146 21.32 9.70 -27.04
N ASP A 147 20.92 9.37 -28.27
CA ASP A 147 20.51 10.36 -29.28
C ASP A 147 19.14 10.98 -28.94
N LEU A 148 18.30 10.25 -28.22
CA LEU A 148 17.00 10.76 -27.72
C LEU A 148 17.16 11.67 -26.50
N ARG A 149 18.34 11.73 -25.87
CA ARG A 149 18.59 12.50 -24.63
C ARG A 149 18.29 13.99 -24.74
N LYS A 150 18.34 14.54 -25.96
CA LYS A 150 18.05 15.95 -26.24
C LYS A 150 16.55 16.26 -26.36
N THR A 151 15.70 15.25 -26.34
CA THR A 151 14.24 15.40 -26.47
C THR A 151 13.58 15.48 -25.10
N ASP A 152 12.49 16.25 -25.01
CA ASP A 152 11.66 16.29 -23.79
C ASP A 152 11.09 14.90 -23.47
N LEU A 153 10.84 14.07 -24.49
CA LEU A 153 10.39 12.69 -24.32
C LEU A 153 11.31 11.88 -23.41
N PHE A 154 12.63 11.98 -23.63
CA PHE A 154 13.61 11.26 -22.81
C PHE A 154 13.59 11.74 -21.36
N LEU A 155 13.56 13.05 -21.15
CA LEU A 155 13.55 13.64 -19.81
C LEU A 155 12.30 13.20 -19.03
N TRP A 156 11.13 13.23 -19.65
CA TRP A 156 9.87 12.87 -18.99
C TRP A 156 9.72 11.35 -18.79
N ALA A 157 10.18 10.54 -19.74
CA ALA A 157 10.28 9.10 -19.54
C ALA A 157 11.22 8.75 -18.38
N LEU A 158 12.36 9.45 -18.25
CA LEU A 158 13.30 9.24 -17.15
C LEU A 158 12.69 9.65 -15.81
N MET A 159 12.02 10.80 -15.76
CA MET A 159 11.30 11.23 -14.54
C MET A 159 10.23 10.22 -14.13
N GLN A 160 9.48 9.69 -15.10
CA GLN A 160 8.47 8.66 -14.83
C GLN A 160 9.10 7.37 -14.31
N TYR A 161 10.24 6.96 -14.88
CA TYR A 161 11.02 5.81 -14.42
C TYR A 161 11.52 5.98 -12.97
N LEU A 162 12.06 7.16 -12.62
CA LEU A 162 12.48 7.46 -11.25
C LEU A 162 11.30 7.45 -10.27
N LEU A 163 10.14 7.96 -10.70
CA LEU A 163 8.92 7.93 -9.90
C LEU A 163 8.42 6.50 -9.66
N ASP A 164 8.56 5.61 -10.65
CA ASP A 164 8.24 4.19 -10.50
C ASP A 164 9.17 3.51 -9.48
N ILE A 165 10.48 3.79 -9.50
CA ILE A 165 11.44 3.30 -8.50
C ILE A 165 11.05 3.77 -7.09
N GLN A 166 10.77 5.06 -6.93
CA GLN A 166 10.36 5.62 -5.64
C GLN A 166 9.04 5.00 -5.15
N SER A 167 8.10 4.76 -6.05
CA SER A 167 6.83 4.09 -5.74
C SER A 167 7.05 2.66 -5.27
N ILE A 168 7.91 1.89 -5.96
CA ILE A 168 8.26 0.51 -5.58
C ILE A 168 8.85 0.48 -4.17
N ALA A 169 9.85 1.33 -3.91
CA ALA A 169 10.49 1.43 -2.59
C ALA A 169 9.48 1.81 -1.49
N SER A 170 8.59 2.76 -1.78
CA SER A 170 7.57 3.20 -0.83
C SER A 170 6.56 2.09 -0.49
N ILE A 171 6.09 1.35 -1.50
CA ILE A 171 5.18 0.21 -1.30
C ILE A 171 5.89 -0.88 -0.49
N PHE A 172 7.13 -1.20 -0.81
CA PHE A 172 7.92 -2.21 -0.10
C PHE A 172 8.17 -1.83 1.36
N CYS A 173 8.57 -0.59 1.64
CA CYS A 173 8.72 -0.10 3.01
C CYS A 173 7.40 -0.14 3.78
N TYR A 174 6.29 0.20 3.13
CA TYR A 174 4.96 0.18 3.76
C TYR A 174 4.49 -1.24 4.09
N THR A 175 4.71 -2.21 3.19
CA THR A 175 4.36 -3.61 3.44
C THR A 175 5.23 -4.21 4.54
N LEU A 176 6.53 -3.91 4.57
CA LEU A 176 7.42 -4.31 5.67
C LEU A 176 6.99 -3.71 7.01
N TRP A 177 6.59 -2.43 7.02
CA TRP A 177 6.10 -1.78 8.24
C TRP A 177 4.82 -2.42 8.76
N ILE A 178 3.86 -2.74 7.89
CA ILE A 178 2.65 -3.49 8.27
C ILE A 178 3.03 -4.84 8.86
N TRP A 179 3.89 -5.58 8.17
CA TRP A 179 4.32 -6.91 8.63
C TRP A 179 4.99 -6.86 10.01
N TYR A 180 5.89 -5.89 10.21
CA TYR A 180 6.54 -5.66 11.50
C TYR A 180 5.53 -5.32 12.59
N LYS A 181 4.57 -4.45 12.31
CA LYS A 181 3.52 -4.05 13.26
C LYS A 181 2.66 -5.25 13.66
N VAL A 182 2.17 -6.03 12.70
CA VAL A 182 1.35 -7.23 12.95
C VAL A 182 2.11 -8.25 13.80
N ARG A 183 3.39 -8.47 13.49
CA ARG A 183 4.23 -9.38 14.29
C ARG A 183 4.34 -8.92 15.74
N LYS A 184 4.62 -7.64 15.96
CA LYS A 184 4.75 -7.05 17.29
C LYS A 184 3.45 -7.11 18.09
N ASP A 185 2.32 -6.84 17.45
CA ASP A 185 1.00 -6.90 18.09
C ASP A 185 0.62 -8.35 18.45
N ASN A 186 0.94 -9.32 17.58
CA ASN A 186 0.76 -10.75 17.87
C ASN A 186 1.66 -11.25 19.01
N GLU A 187 2.92 -10.81 19.08
CA GLU A 187 3.82 -11.12 20.19
C GLU A 187 3.30 -10.53 21.51
N ARG A 188 2.75 -9.31 21.49
CA ARG A 188 2.11 -8.71 22.67
C ARG A 188 0.90 -9.51 23.14
N LEU A 189 -0.02 -9.86 22.23
CA LEU A 189 -1.22 -10.65 22.57
C LEU A 189 -0.87 -12.03 23.12
N ARG A 190 0.19 -12.67 22.59
CA ARG A 190 0.69 -13.94 23.13
C ARG A 190 1.21 -13.80 24.57
N LEU A 191 1.96 -12.73 24.86
CA LEU A 191 2.46 -12.48 26.22
C LEU A 191 1.32 -12.18 27.20
N GLU A 192 0.33 -11.40 26.78
CA GLU A 192 -0.86 -11.11 27.60
C GLU A 192 -1.68 -12.37 27.88
N ALA A 193 -1.82 -13.27 26.90
CA ALA A 193 -2.50 -14.55 27.11
C ALA A 193 -1.75 -15.48 28.09
N ILE A 194 -0.41 -15.54 28.00
CA ILE A 194 0.41 -16.33 28.93
C ILE A 194 0.29 -15.78 30.36
N ASP A 195 0.36 -14.46 30.55
CA ASP A 195 0.21 -13.82 31.86
C ASP A 195 -1.19 -14.04 32.44
N ALA A 196 -2.25 -13.95 31.61
CA ALA A 196 -3.62 -14.24 32.01
C ALA A 196 -3.80 -15.69 32.49
N LEU A 197 -3.27 -16.67 31.76
CA LEU A 197 -3.31 -18.10 32.13
C LEU A 197 -2.46 -18.41 33.37
N THR A 198 -1.36 -17.67 33.58
CA THR A 198 -0.52 -17.82 34.77
C THR A 198 -1.25 -17.29 36.02
N ARG A 199 -2.02 -16.20 35.88
CA ARG A 199 -2.84 -15.65 36.97
C ARG A 199 -4.11 -16.45 37.27
N SER A 200 -4.69 -17.15 36.28
CA SER A 200 -5.87 -18.01 36.50
C SER A 200 -5.56 -19.32 37.22
N GLY A 201 -4.28 -19.68 37.39
CA GLY A 201 -3.84 -20.94 38.02
C GLY A 201 -3.92 -22.16 37.10
N GLU A 202 -4.53 -22.04 35.91
CA GLU A 202 -4.71 -23.13 34.93
C GLU A 202 -3.38 -23.62 34.32
N TYR A 203 -2.33 -22.78 34.31
CA TYR A 203 -1.02 -23.18 33.79
C TYR A 203 -0.27 -24.16 34.72
N VAL A 204 -0.62 -24.22 36.01
CA VAL A 204 0.07 -25.09 36.99
C VAL A 204 -0.50 -26.52 36.96
N GLU A 205 -1.76 -26.71 36.58
CA GLU A 205 -2.38 -28.04 36.49
C GLU A 205 -2.04 -28.78 35.19
N SER A 206 -1.86 -28.07 34.06
CA SER A 206 -1.55 -28.71 32.76
C SER A 206 -0.09 -29.16 32.59
N VAL A 207 0.82 -28.72 33.47
CA VAL A 207 2.24 -29.15 33.48
C VAL A 207 2.49 -30.25 34.52
N ARG A 208 1.50 -30.57 35.35
CA ARG A 208 1.61 -31.56 36.43
C ARG A 208 0.91 -32.90 36.13
N VAL A 209 0.40 -33.10 34.91
CA VAL A 209 -0.17 -34.37 34.42
C VAL A 209 0.71 -34.98 33.34
#